data_AF-A0A4Q3S199-F1
#
_entry.id   AF-A0A4Q3S199-F1
#
_cell.length_a   1.000
_cell.length_b   1.000
_cell.length_c   1.000
_cell.angle_alpha   90.00
_cell.angle_beta   90.00
_cell.angle_gamma   90.00
#
_symmetry.space_group_name_H-M   'P 1'
#
loop_
_entity.id
_entity.type
_entity.pdbx_description
1 polymer ?
#
loop_
_entity_poly.entity_id
_entity_poly.type
_entity_poly.pdbx_seq_one_letter_code
_entity_poly.pdbx_strand_id
1 'polypeptide(L)'
;MFAIKLLAFTSALTIFGAILQKDDPTALKFKKRVISDEAYETVAVFDVDHDGTPDLVSGAWWYEGPAFTAKHKIGTIRQEGEFYDDFSTIPMDVNGDGYLDFITGGWFGNSIRWRENPKGKTTEWPEHMIAETGNVEGTRAWDVDGDGIPEIVPNTPGRPLACYRLNRNGSFNRIELYEKQGHGIGFGDINGDGHNDFILPNGWLEAPEKPWNGKWIFHEEFRLGDTGIPIVITDLNQDGLSDMIVGQGHGYGLDWYEQKVDKNTKARTWIKHEIDPKNSQFHTLIWEDIDDDGVPELITGKRFRAHDDHDDGAHDDYG
;
A
#
# COMPACT_ATOMS: atom_id res chain seq x y z
N MET A 1 -5.23 12.86 -7.53
CA MET A 1 -5.37 12.43 -6.14
C MET A 1 -6.65 13.07 -5.63
N PHE A 2 -7.62 12.24 -5.26
CA PHE A 2 -8.85 12.66 -4.62
C PHE A 2 -8.86 12.06 -3.22
N ALA A 3 -9.25 12.85 -2.22
CA ALA A 3 -9.58 12.34 -0.90
C ALA A 3 -11.09 12.15 -0.85
N ILE A 4 -11.54 10.95 -0.49
CA ILE A 4 -12.96 10.63 -0.34
C ILE A 4 -13.24 10.54 1.15
N LYS A 5 -14.04 11.49 1.66
CA LYS A 5 -14.60 11.41 3.01
C LYS A 5 -15.81 10.47 2.97
N LEU A 6 -15.64 9.25 3.45
CA LEU A 6 -16.72 8.26 3.55
C LEU A 6 -17.50 8.54 4.84
N LEU A 7 -18.65 9.20 4.71
CA LEU A 7 -19.54 9.43 5.84
C LEU A 7 -20.44 8.19 6.06
N ALA A 8 -20.35 7.60 7.25
CA ALA A 8 -21.26 6.54 7.67
C ALA A 8 -22.70 7.10 7.78
N PHE A 9 -23.60 6.67 6.89
CA PHE A 9 -25.01 7.01 6.99
C PHE A 9 -25.69 6.11 8.03
N THR A 10 -25.87 6.61 9.25
CA THR A 10 -26.86 6.05 10.16
C THR A 10 -28.26 6.27 9.58
N SER A 11 -29.01 5.19 9.42
CA SER A 11 -30.34 5.15 8.82
C SER A 11 -31.31 6.20 9.38
N ALA A 12 -31.51 7.28 8.63
CA ALA A 12 -32.64 8.20 8.78
C ALA A 12 -33.14 8.67 7.40
N LEU A 13 -34.38 8.30 7.11
CA LEU A 13 -35.12 8.62 5.90
C LEU A 13 -35.42 10.13 5.82
N THR A 14 -34.73 10.95 5.00
CA THR A 14 -35.30 12.24 4.53
C THR A 14 -34.62 12.89 3.30
N ILE A 15 -35.40 13.00 2.22
CA ILE A 15 -35.50 14.08 1.19
C ILE A 15 -34.23 14.56 0.47
N PHE A 16 -34.17 14.28 -0.84
CA PHE A 16 -33.31 14.96 -1.83
C PHE A 16 -33.66 16.45 -1.91
N GLY A 17 -32.95 17.28 -1.15
CA GLY A 17 -32.76 18.70 -1.46
C GLY A 17 -31.32 18.89 -1.91
N ALA A 18 -31.10 19.52 -3.06
CA ALA A 18 -29.78 19.96 -3.47
C ALA A 18 -29.26 20.95 -2.41
N ILE A 19 -28.45 20.46 -1.47
CA ILE A 19 -27.71 21.32 -0.55
C ILE A 19 -26.64 21.97 -1.41
N LEU A 20 -26.80 23.26 -1.68
CA LEU A 20 -25.70 24.13 -2.07
C LEU A 20 -24.58 23.91 -1.05
N GLN A 21 -23.51 23.23 -1.48
CA GLN A 21 -22.29 23.09 -0.70
C GLN A 21 -21.77 24.50 -0.45
N LYS A 22 -22.04 25.04 0.74
CA LYS A 22 -21.40 26.26 1.19
C LYS A 22 -19.90 26.00 1.21
N ASP A 23 -19.11 26.96 0.73
CA ASP A 23 -17.66 26.96 0.91
C ASP A 23 -17.36 26.69 2.39
N ASP A 24 -16.90 25.48 2.68
CA ASP A 24 -16.49 25.11 4.01
C ASP A 24 -15.06 25.63 4.21
N PRO A 25 -14.85 26.65 5.08
CA PRO A 25 -13.52 27.18 5.31
C PRO A 25 -12.54 26.16 5.92
N THR A 26 -13.04 25.03 6.44
CA THR A 26 -12.23 23.91 6.93
C THR A 26 -11.90 22.87 5.87
N ALA A 27 -12.49 22.94 4.67
CA ALA A 27 -12.18 21.98 3.61
C ALA A 27 -10.70 22.08 3.17
N LEU A 28 -10.05 20.93 3.03
CA LEU A 28 -8.68 20.81 2.55
C LEU A 28 -8.49 21.50 1.19
N LYS A 29 -7.41 22.27 1.08
CA LYS A 29 -7.03 22.97 -0.16
C LYS A 29 -5.67 22.49 -0.63
N PHE A 30 -5.67 21.83 -1.79
CA PHE A 30 -4.45 21.34 -2.40
C PHE A 30 -3.87 22.36 -3.38
N LYS A 31 -2.57 22.64 -3.26
CA LYS A 31 -1.81 23.38 -4.27
C LYS A 31 -0.92 22.40 -5.04
N LYS A 32 -1.27 22.14 -6.30
CA LYS A 32 -0.45 21.31 -7.18
C LYS A 32 0.88 21.99 -7.48
N ARG A 33 1.97 21.23 -7.37
CA ARG A 33 3.31 21.61 -7.81
C ARG A 33 3.90 20.46 -8.61
N VAL A 34 4.45 20.76 -9.77
CA VAL A 34 5.24 19.78 -10.54
C VAL A 34 6.64 19.75 -9.93
N ILE A 35 7.07 18.58 -9.48
CA ILE A 35 8.43 18.34 -9.01
C ILE A 35 9.30 17.85 -10.17
N SER A 36 8.81 16.86 -10.91
CA SER A 36 9.54 16.25 -12.01
C SER A 36 8.61 15.59 -13.02
N ASP A 37 9.15 15.21 -14.18
CA ASP A 37 8.44 14.58 -15.31
C ASP A 37 8.92 13.15 -15.63
N GLU A 38 9.77 12.54 -14.79
CA GLU A 38 10.11 11.11 -14.89
C GLU A 38 8.92 10.22 -14.52
N ALA A 39 8.85 9.06 -15.15
CA ALA A 39 7.75 8.11 -15.06
C ALA A 39 8.06 6.92 -14.12
N TYR A 40 8.75 7.16 -13.01
CA TYR A 40 9.01 6.11 -12.02
C TYR A 40 7.73 5.67 -11.32
N GLU A 41 7.67 4.40 -10.94
CA GLU A 41 6.42 3.79 -10.45
C GLU A 41 6.12 4.17 -9.00
N THR A 42 7.12 4.61 -8.23
CA THR A 42 6.96 4.91 -6.80
C THR A 42 7.71 6.15 -6.32
N VAL A 43 7.28 6.65 -5.15
CA VAL A 43 7.91 7.74 -4.42
C VAL A 43 7.81 7.45 -2.92
N ALA A 44 8.86 7.80 -2.17
CA ALA A 44 8.86 7.84 -0.72
C ALA A 44 9.21 9.21 -0.19
N VAL A 45 8.82 9.46 1.05
CA VAL A 45 9.10 10.69 1.79
C VAL A 45 9.92 10.34 3.02
N PHE A 46 11.15 10.82 3.10
CA PHE A 46 12.03 10.65 4.27
C PHE A 46 13.20 11.64 4.22
N ASP A 47 13.83 11.90 5.36
CA ASP A 47 15.01 12.77 5.47
C ASP A 47 16.26 11.98 5.04
N VAL A 48 16.81 12.32 3.87
CA VAL A 48 17.94 11.58 3.27
C VAL A 48 19.28 12.04 3.84
N ASP A 49 19.41 13.32 4.18
CA ASP A 49 20.69 13.92 4.57
C ASP A 49 20.80 14.29 6.06
N HIS A 50 19.78 13.98 6.84
CA HIS A 50 19.63 14.25 8.27
C HIS A 50 19.60 15.73 8.62
N ASP A 51 19.06 16.57 7.74
CA ASP A 51 18.86 17.99 8.03
C ASP A 51 17.57 18.28 8.84
N GLY A 52 16.72 17.26 9.04
CA GLY A 52 15.42 17.35 9.72
C GLY A 52 14.26 17.73 8.80
N THR A 53 14.50 17.86 7.49
CA THR A 53 13.52 18.18 6.46
C THR A 53 13.19 16.92 5.64
N PRO A 54 11.91 16.60 5.44
CA PRO A 54 11.55 15.49 4.56
C PRO A 54 11.90 15.77 3.10
N ASP A 55 12.56 14.79 2.47
CA ASP A 55 12.88 14.77 1.04
C ASP A 55 11.94 13.84 0.26
N LEU A 56 12.09 13.82 -1.06
CA LEU A 56 11.45 12.82 -1.91
C LEU A 56 12.50 11.91 -2.55
N VAL A 57 12.26 10.60 -2.55
CA VAL A 57 13.04 9.64 -3.34
C VAL A 57 12.10 8.93 -4.30
N SER A 58 12.40 8.99 -5.60
CA SER A 58 11.63 8.36 -6.66
C SER A 58 12.56 7.83 -7.75
N GLY A 59 12.54 6.52 -7.93
CA GLY A 59 13.37 5.77 -8.87
C GLY A 59 14.86 6.10 -8.79
N ALA A 60 15.38 6.80 -9.80
CA ALA A 60 16.81 7.13 -9.87
C ALA A 60 17.20 8.44 -9.16
N TRP A 61 16.28 9.11 -8.47
CA TRP A 61 16.48 10.46 -7.97
C TRP A 61 16.06 10.66 -6.52
N TRP A 62 16.87 11.44 -5.81
CA TRP A 62 16.54 12.09 -4.55
C TRP A 62 16.31 13.59 -4.84
N TYR A 63 15.22 14.16 -4.33
CA TYR A 63 14.86 15.57 -4.44
C TYR A 63 14.88 16.21 -3.04
N GLU A 64 15.83 17.12 -2.82
CA GLU A 64 16.06 17.79 -1.53
C GLU A 64 14.89 18.70 -1.16
N GLY A 65 14.34 18.50 0.03
CA GLY A 65 13.27 19.27 0.62
C GLY A 65 13.73 20.64 1.15
N PRO A 66 12.81 21.49 1.58
CA PRO A 66 11.37 21.46 1.28
C PRO A 66 11.08 22.04 -0.12
N ALA A 67 12.12 22.55 -0.79
CA ALA A 67 11.98 23.22 -2.07
C ALA A 67 11.86 22.22 -3.22
N PHE A 68 12.41 21.01 -3.14
CA PHE A 68 12.38 20.00 -4.19
C PHE A 68 12.88 20.52 -5.56
N THR A 69 13.82 21.47 -5.53
CA THR A 69 14.42 22.08 -6.72
C THR A 69 15.79 21.51 -7.04
N ALA A 70 16.51 21.03 -6.02
CA ALA A 70 17.73 20.26 -6.20
C ALA A 70 17.37 18.78 -6.32
N LYS A 71 18.03 18.09 -7.25
CA LYS A 71 17.92 16.63 -7.38
C LYS A 71 19.28 15.98 -7.57
N HIS A 72 19.45 14.81 -6.97
CA HIS A 72 20.68 14.05 -6.94
C HIS A 72 20.41 12.66 -7.50
N LYS A 73 21.26 12.24 -8.44
CA LYS A 73 21.13 10.92 -9.05
C LYS A 73 21.59 9.88 -8.02
N ILE A 74 20.71 8.96 -7.66
CA ILE A 74 21.01 7.88 -6.71
C ILE A 74 21.41 6.58 -7.41
N GLY A 75 21.08 6.42 -8.70
CA GLY A 75 21.51 5.25 -9.45
C GLY A 75 20.85 5.13 -10.82
N THR A 76 20.84 3.91 -11.34
CA THR A 76 20.09 3.53 -12.54
C THR A 76 19.07 2.46 -12.19
N ILE A 77 17.86 2.61 -12.70
CA ILE A 77 16.79 1.62 -12.59
C ILE A 77 16.67 0.91 -13.94
N ARG A 78 16.49 -0.41 -13.91
CA ARG A 78 16.26 -1.20 -15.12
C ARG A 78 14.95 -0.75 -15.75
N GLN A 79 14.99 -0.43 -17.03
CA GLN A 79 13.81 -0.07 -17.80
C GLN A 79 13.45 -1.24 -18.73
N GLU A 80 12.17 -1.60 -18.77
CA GLU A 80 11.62 -2.60 -19.68
C GLU A 80 10.35 -2.00 -20.33
N GLY A 81 10.46 -1.56 -21.59
CA GLY A 81 9.39 -0.80 -22.23
C GLY A 81 9.17 0.56 -21.55
N GLU A 82 7.94 0.85 -21.18
CA GLU A 82 7.59 2.08 -20.44
C GLU A 82 7.76 1.95 -18.92
N PHE A 83 8.06 0.75 -18.42
CA PHE A 83 8.21 0.50 -16.99
C PHE A 83 9.64 0.66 -16.50
N TYR A 84 9.75 1.09 -15.25
CA TYR A 84 10.96 1.02 -14.44
C TYR A 84 10.79 -0.05 -13.37
N ASP A 85 11.81 -0.90 -13.19
CA ASP A 85 11.81 -1.99 -12.22
C ASP A 85 12.06 -1.41 -10.81
N ASP A 86 11.06 -0.72 -10.24
CA ASP A 86 11.08 -0.03 -8.94
C ASP A 86 9.67 0.11 -8.31
N PHE A 87 8.97 -1.02 -8.13
CA PHE A 87 7.55 -1.07 -7.74
C PHE A 87 7.30 -0.86 -6.23
N SER A 88 8.32 -0.39 -5.50
CA SER A 88 8.24 0.05 -4.11
C SER A 88 9.43 0.95 -3.76
N THR A 89 9.22 1.89 -2.85
CA THR A 89 10.28 2.66 -2.18
C THR A 89 9.91 2.71 -0.70
N ILE A 90 10.44 1.79 0.11
CA ILE A 90 10.12 1.66 1.54
C ILE A 90 11.33 2.15 2.35
N PRO A 91 11.23 3.29 3.05
CA PRO A 91 12.32 3.78 3.88
C PRO A 91 12.58 2.87 5.08
N MET A 92 13.84 2.50 5.32
CA MET A 92 14.24 1.65 6.46
C MET A 92 15.74 1.82 6.72
N ASP A 93 16.15 1.91 7.99
CA ASP A 93 17.58 1.84 8.35
C ASP A 93 18.02 0.36 8.34
N VAL A 94 18.48 -0.13 7.19
CA VAL A 94 18.79 -1.55 7.00
C VAL A 94 20.12 -1.90 7.65
N ASN A 95 21.11 -1.04 7.51
CA ASN A 95 22.47 -1.30 8.00
C ASN A 95 22.70 -0.83 9.46
N GLY A 96 21.74 -0.14 10.08
CA GLY A 96 21.79 0.33 11.46
C GLY A 96 22.71 1.55 11.67
N ASP A 97 22.99 2.31 10.61
CA ASP A 97 23.90 3.46 10.67
C ASP A 97 23.20 4.80 10.98
N GLY A 98 21.88 4.74 11.13
CA GLY A 98 21.00 5.85 11.44
C GLY A 98 20.42 6.55 10.22
N TYR A 99 20.98 6.36 9.02
CA TYR A 99 20.45 6.92 7.78
C TYR A 99 19.45 5.98 7.16
N LEU A 100 18.28 6.51 6.79
CA LEU A 100 17.28 5.71 6.11
C LEU A 100 17.78 5.35 4.70
N ASP A 101 17.87 4.05 4.46
CA ASP A 101 17.97 3.42 3.15
C ASP A 101 16.57 3.33 2.52
N PHE A 102 16.45 2.67 1.38
CA PHE A 102 15.14 2.21 0.93
C PHE A 102 15.17 0.80 0.33
N ILE A 103 14.05 0.11 0.51
CA ILE A 103 13.78 -1.22 -0.05
C ILE A 103 12.87 -1.07 -1.26
N THR A 104 13.22 -1.79 -2.32
CA THR A 104 12.50 -1.79 -3.59
C THR A 104 12.36 -3.20 -4.17
N GLY A 105 11.29 -3.40 -4.93
CA GLY A 105 10.90 -4.62 -5.62
C GLY A 105 10.68 -4.35 -7.10
N GLY A 106 10.55 -5.40 -7.91
CA GLY A 106 10.22 -5.20 -9.32
C GLY A 106 9.80 -6.46 -10.05
N TRP A 107 8.92 -6.27 -11.04
CA TRP A 107 8.40 -7.36 -11.86
C TRP A 107 9.50 -8.04 -12.68
N PHE A 108 10.43 -7.27 -13.26
CA PHE A 108 11.42 -7.77 -14.21
C PHE A 108 12.69 -8.26 -13.51
N GLY A 109 13.08 -7.60 -12.42
CA GLY A 109 14.21 -7.97 -11.58
C GLY A 109 13.98 -9.21 -10.74
N ASN A 110 12.72 -9.65 -10.58
CA ASN A 110 12.31 -10.86 -9.85
C ASN A 110 12.86 -10.93 -8.41
N SER A 111 13.07 -9.79 -7.79
CA SER A 111 13.80 -9.67 -6.52
C SER A 111 13.30 -8.52 -5.67
N ILE A 112 13.58 -8.65 -4.38
CA ILE A 112 13.58 -7.56 -3.41
C ILE A 112 15.03 -7.19 -3.13
N ARG A 113 15.32 -5.89 -3.10
CA ARG A 113 16.66 -5.31 -2.93
C ARG A 113 16.55 -4.03 -2.11
N TRP A 114 17.67 -3.59 -1.54
CA TRP A 114 17.75 -2.29 -0.87
C TRP A 114 18.88 -1.46 -1.43
N ARG A 115 18.71 -0.15 -1.34
CA ARG A 115 19.65 0.87 -1.83
C ARG A 115 20.18 1.63 -0.62
N GLU A 116 21.50 1.58 -0.45
CA GLU A 116 22.19 2.13 0.71
C GLU A 116 22.37 3.64 0.59
N ASN A 117 21.85 4.37 1.57
CA ASN A 117 22.08 5.80 1.67
C ASN A 117 23.55 6.05 2.04
N PRO A 118 24.33 6.76 1.20
CA PRO A 118 25.75 7.02 1.46
C PRO A 118 25.95 8.14 2.50
N LYS A 119 25.05 8.24 3.48
CA LYS A 119 25.00 9.22 4.58
C LYS A 119 24.77 10.65 4.10
N GLY A 120 23.71 10.85 3.32
CA GLY A 120 23.35 12.14 2.72
C GLY A 120 24.28 12.60 1.61
N LYS A 121 25.25 11.79 1.19
CA LYS A 121 26.17 12.18 0.11
C LYS A 121 25.47 12.10 -1.24
N THR A 122 25.78 13.06 -2.09
CA THR A 122 25.27 13.13 -3.46
C THR A 122 26.06 12.20 -4.41
N THR A 123 26.11 10.91 -4.09
CA THR A 123 26.75 9.85 -4.88
C THR A 123 25.74 8.75 -5.20
N GLU A 124 26.09 7.82 -6.10
CA GLU A 124 25.25 6.65 -6.33
C GLU A 124 25.13 5.79 -5.06
N TRP A 125 23.93 5.28 -4.83
CA TRP A 125 23.56 4.43 -3.70
C TRP A 125 23.87 2.98 -4.07
N PRO A 126 24.76 2.30 -3.32
CA PRO A 126 25.01 0.88 -3.48
C PRO A 126 23.71 0.08 -3.42
N GLU A 127 23.56 -0.92 -4.29
CA GLU A 127 22.42 -1.84 -4.26
C GLU A 127 22.83 -3.17 -3.65
N HIS A 128 21.95 -3.72 -2.82
CA HIS A 128 22.14 -4.98 -2.13
C HIS A 128 20.90 -5.85 -2.29
N MET A 129 21.08 -7.08 -2.77
CA MET A 129 19.97 -8.02 -2.95
C MET A 129 19.52 -8.60 -1.60
N ILE A 130 18.22 -8.60 -1.33
CA ILE A 130 17.62 -9.26 -0.17
C ILE A 130 17.27 -10.70 -0.53
N ALA A 131 16.51 -10.89 -1.61
CA ALA A 131 16.09 -12.20 -2.08
C ALA A 131 15.63 -12.20 -3.53
N GLU A 132 15.77 -13.34 -4.19
CA GLU A 132 15.03 -13.68 -5.40
C GLU A 132 13.63 -14.17 -5.00
N THR A 133 12.61 -13.45 -5.43
CA THR A 133 11.21 -13.69 -5.03
C THR A 133 10.32 -14.10 -6.20
N GLY A 134 10.80 -13.94 -7.43
CA GLY A 134 9.95 -13.91 -8.63
C GLY A 134 9.33 -12.52 -8.83
N ASN A 135 8.42 -12.41 -9.79
CA ASN A 135 7.81 -11.15 -10.18
C ASN A 135 7.10 -10.48 -8.99
N VAL A 136 7.52 -9.26 -8.65
CA VAL A 136 6.93 -8.45 -7.57
C VAL A 136 6.01 -7.40 -8.17
N GLU A 137 4.72 -7.43 -7.82
CA GLU A 137 3.73 -6.40 -8.23
C GLU A 137 3.78 -5.16 -7.34
N GLY A 138 4.16 -5.36 -6.08
CA GLY A 138 4.31 -4.31 -5.11
C GLY A 138 4.89 -4.88 -3.84
N THR A 139 5.38 -4.01 -2.97
CA THR A 139 5.90 -4.40 -1.66
C THR A 139 5.28 -3.51 -0.60
N ARG A 140 4.97 -4.10 0.54
CA ARG A 140 4.53 -3.38 1.73
C ARG A 140 5.42 -3.73 2.90
N ALA A 141 5.40 -2.87 3.91
CA ALA A 141 6.05 -3.11 5.17
C ALA A 141 5.03 -3.01 6.29
N TRP A 142 4.98 -4.03 7.14
CA TRP A 142 4.07 -4.09 8.29
C TRP A 142 4.80 -4.72 9.45
N ASP A 143 4.54 -4.27 10.68
CA ASP A 143 5.02 -4.92 11.89
C ASP A 143 4.19 -6.19 12.12
N VAL A 144 4.68 -7.32 11.58
CA VAL A 144 3.93 -8.58 11.54
C VAL A 144 3.99 -9.28 12.88
N ASP A 145 5.10 -9.16 13.62
CA ASP A 145 5.29 -9.81 14.91
C ASP A 145 5.11 -8.89 16.13
N GLY A 146 4.87 -7.59 15.92
CA GLY A 146 4.58 -6.62 16.97
C GLY A 146 5.83 -6.15 17.72
N ASP A 147 7.03 -6.30 17.14
CA ASP A 147 8.29 -5.89 17.76
C ASP A 147 8.67 -4.42 17.51
N GLY A 148 7.88 -3.71 16.70
CA GLY A 148 8.07 -2.32 16.32
C GLY A 148 8.96 -2.11 15.09
N ILE A 149 9.46 -3.17 14.47
CA ILE A 149 10.25 -3.14 13.23
C ILE A 149 9.44 -3.78 12.11
N PRO A 150 8.97 -3.02 11.12
CA PRO A 150 8.20 -3.59 10.01
C PRO A 150 8.96 -4.66 9.23
N GLU A 151 8.32 -5.80 8.99
CA GLU A 151 8.72 -6.80 8.02
C GLU A 151 8.41 -6.36 6.59
N ILE A 152 9.26 -6.78 5.66
CA ILE A 152 9.03 -6.58 4.22
C ILE A 152 8.19 -7.74 3.66
N VAL A 153 7.10 -7.39 2.99
CA VAL A 153 6.12 -8.32 2.44
C VAL A 153 5.91 -8.03 0.95
N PRO A 154 6.57 -8.77 0.04
CA PRO A 154 6.33 -8.66 -1.38
C PRO A 154 5.05 -9.37 -1.81
N ASN A 155 4.23 -8.69 -2.62
CA ASN A 155 3.15 -9.36 -3.35
C ASN A 155 3.71 -9.91 -4.67
N THR A 156 3.79 -11.23 -4.74
CA THR A 156 4.31 -11.98 -5.90
C THR A 156 3.25 -12.98 -6.35
N PRO A 157 2.29 -12.58 -7.21
CA PRO A 157 1.16 -13.42 -7.59
C PRO A 157 1.61 -14.79 -8.13
N GLY A 158 0.95 -15.85 -7.67
CA GLY A 158 1.27 -17.23 -8.05
C GLY A 158 2.47 -17.85 -7.34
N ARG A 159 3.16 -17.11 -6.45
CA ARG A 159 4.23 -17.61 -5.57
C ARG A 159 3.76 -17.67 -4.12
N PRO A 160 4.53 -18.27 -3.20
CA PRO A 160 4.19 -18.24 -1.77
C PRO A 160 4.12 -16.82 -1.21
N LEU A 161 3.24 -16.60 -0.25
CA LEU A 161 3.30 -15.41 0.60
C LEU A 161 4.45 -15.59 1.60
N ALA A 162 5.36 -14.63 1.63
CA ALA A 162 6.51 -14.65 2.52
C ALA A 162 6.77 -13.27 3.13
N CYS A 163 7.35 -13.27 4.33
CA CYS A 163 7.79 -12.07 5.03
C CYS A 163 9.29 -12.13 5.27
N TYR A 164 9.94 -10.96 5.26
CA TYR A 164 11.37 -10.77 5.43
C TYR A 164 11.62 -9.83 6.60
N ARG A 165 12.11 -10.36 7.73
CA ARG A 165 12.46 -9.57 8.92
C ARG A 165 13.90 -9.15 8.91
N LEU A 166 14.11 -7.87 9.16
CA LEU A 166 15.44 -7.30 9.34
C LEU A 166 16.09 -7.81 10.62
N ASN A 167 17.30 -8.35 10.49
CA ASN A 167 18.15 -8.68 11.62
C ASN A 167 19.06 -7.49 11.96
N ARG A 168 19.53 -7.43 13.21
CA ARG A 168 20.47 -6.39 13.69
C ARG A 168 21.78 -6.27 12.91
N ASN A 169 22.13 -7.26 12.09
CA ASN A 169 23.34 -7.26 11.25
C ASN A 169 23.07 -6.85 9.80
N GLY A 170 21.88 -6.33 9.48
CA GLY A 170 21.47 -5.93 8.13
C GLY A 170 21.06 -7.07 7.19
N SER A 171 21.03 -8.32 7.68
CA SER A 171 20.51 -9.46 6.92
C SER A 171 19.01 -9.64 7.12
N PHE A 172 18.34 -10.40 6.26
CA PHE A 172 16.91 -10.68 6.37
C PHE A 172 16.63 -12.16 6.62
N ASN A 173 15.76 -12.46 7.59
CA ASN A 173 15.19 -13.78 7.79
C ASN A 173 13.88 -13.91 7.03
N ARG A 174 13.72 -14.98 6.25
CA ARG A 174 12.49 -15.28 5.52
C ARG A 174 11.63 -16.29 6.29
N ILE A 175 10.33 -16.02 6.36
CA ILE A 175 9.31 -17.04 6.63
C ILE A 175 8.33 -17.13 5.48
N GLU A 176 7.87 -18.34 5.19
CA GLU A 176 6.76 -18.59 4.28
C GLU A 176 5.49 -18.79 5.10
N LEU A 177 4.48 -17.98 4.80
CA LEU A 177 3.22 -17.98 5.56
C LEU A 177 2.15 -18.83 4.87
N TYR A 178 2.15 -18.83 3.55
CA TYR A 178 1.16 -19.52 2.74
C TYR A 178 1.70 -19.88 1.37
N GLU A 179 1.27 -21.02 0.83
CA GLU A 179 1.84 -21.63 -0.36
C GLU A 179 1.63 -20.83 -1.66
N LYS A 180 0.59 -20.00 -1.73
CA LYS A 180 0.27 -19.24 -2.95
C LYS A 180 -0.55 -17.98 -2.70
N GLN A 181 -0.02 -16.81 -3.04
CA GLN A 181 -0.77 -15.54 -3.06
C GLN A 181 -1.33 -15.19 -4.45
N GLY A 182 -2.35 -14.32 -4.46
CA GLY A 182 -2.92 -13.70 -5.66
C GLY A 182 -2.44 -12.26 -5.88
N HIS A 183 -3.08 -11.53 -6.80
CA HIS A 183 -2.80 -10.11 -7.01
C HIS A 183 -3.49 -9.24 -5.95
N GLY A 184 -2.69 -8.59 -5.13
CA GLY A 184 -3.14 -7.79 -4.00
C GLY A 184 -3.05 -8.50 -2.66
N ILE A 185 -2.94 -7.70 -1.60
CA ILE A 185 -2.69 -8.14 -0.24
C ILE A 185 -3.14 -7.06 0.75
N GLY A 186 -3.75 -7.43 1.86
CA GLY A 186 -4.03 -6.54 3.00
C GLY A 186 -3.40 -7.06 4.28
N PHE A 187 -3.35 -6.22 5.31
CA PHE A 187 -2.91 -6.60 6.64
C PHE A 187 -3.72 -5.85 7.70
N GLY A 188 -4.38 -6.58 8.60
CA GLY A 188 -5.20 -6.01 9.66
C GLY A 188 -6.04 -7.07 10.38
N ASP A 189 -6.48 -6.77 11.60
CA ASP A 189 -7.28 -7.66 12.43
C ASP A 189 -8.69 -7.84 11.84
N ILE A 190 -8.87 -8.87 10.99
CA ILE A 190 -10.15 -9.09 10.30
C ILE A 190 -11.14 -9.86 11.18
N ASN A 191 -10.66 -10.59 12.19
CA ASN A 191 -11.44 -11.50 13.01
C ASN A 191 -11.78 -10.96 14.42
N GLY A 192 -11.19 -9.83 14.81
CA GLY A 192 -11.37 -9.15 16.08
C GLY A 192 -10.65 -9.81 17.26
N ASP A 193 -9.62 -10.62 17.03
CA ASP A 193 -8.88 -11.32 18.09
C ASP A 193 -7.70 -10.52 18.65
N GLY A 194 -7.41 -9.35 18.09
CA GLY A 194 -6.32 -8.46 18.48
C GLY A 194 -5.00 -8.74 17.77
N HIS A 195 -4.96 -9.67 16.82
CA HIS A 195 -3.82 -9.92 15.94
C HIS A 195 -4.14 -9.51 14.51
N ASN A 196 -3.18 -8.88 13.83
CA ASN A 196 -3.35 -8.53 12.43
C ASN A 196 -3.18 -9.75 11.54
N ASP A 197 -4.14 -9.95 10.63
CA ASP A 197 -4.18 -11.06 9.68
C ASP A 197 -3.75 -10.60 8.29
N PHE A 198 -3.28 -11.53 7.45
CA PHE A 198 -3.08 -11.23 6.02
C PHE A 198 -4.35 -11.47 5.23
N ILE A 199 -4.73 -10.52 4.38
CA ILE A 199 -5.87 -10.65 3.48
C ILE A 199 -5.33 -10.92 2.07
N LEU A 200 -5.86 -11.96 1.43
CA LEU A 200 -5.57 -12.35 0.05
C LEU A 200 -6.85 -12.28 -0.78
N PRO A 201 -6.80 -12.18 -2.12
CA PRO A 201 -8.01 -12.06 -2.95
C PRO A 201 -9.11 -13.11 -2.74
N ASN A 202 -8.74 -14.30 -2.27
CA ASN A 202 -9.65 -15.44 -2.09
C ASN A 202 -9.97 -15.78 -0.62
N GLY A 203 -9.44 -15.02 0.36
CA GLY A 203 -9.59 -15.33 1.77
C GLY A 203 -8.60 -14.59 2.65
N TRP A 204 -8.38 -15.09 3.87
CA TRP A 204 -7.45 -14.48 4.81
C TRP A 204 -6.63 -15.55 5.55
N LEU A 205 -5.48 -15.13 6.09
CA LEU A 205 -4.58 -15.96 6.87
C LEU A 205 -4.63 -15.48 8.31
N GLU A 206 -5.20 -16.33 9.17
CA GLU A 206 -5.25 -16.11 10.61
C GLU A 206 -3.83 -16.18 11.20
N ALA A 207 -3.45 -15.09 11.87
CA ALA A 207 -2.18 -14.98 12.54
C ALA A 207 -2.13 -15.90 13.78
N PRO A 208 -1.03 -16.66 13.98
CA PRO A 208 -0.80 -17.29 15.27
C PRO A 208 -0.29 -16.25 16.27
N GLU A 209 -0.43 -16.53 17.58
CA GLU A 209 0.13 -15.70 18.67
C GLU A 209 1.63 -15.37 18.49
N LYS A 210 2.38 -16.25 17.79
CA LYS A 210 3.79 -16.06 17.47
C LYS A 210 4.02 -16.20 15.95
N PRO A 211 3.89 -15.13 15.16
CA PRO A 211 3.96 -15.15 13.70
C PRO A 211 5.15 -15.90 13.08
N TRP A 212 6.32 -15.85 13.73
CA TRP A 212 7.56 -16.50 13.27
C TRP A 212 7.68 -17.98 13.59
N ASN A 213 6.87 -18.51 14.51
CA ASN A 213 7.00 -19.88 15.01
C ASN A 213 5.66 -20.63 15.03
N GLY A 214 4.57 -19.96 14.73
CA GLY A 214 3.23 -20.51 14.67
C GLY A 214 2.81 -20.86 13.24
N LYS A 215 1.69 -21.55 13.13
CA LYS A 215 1.09 -21.90 11.85
C LYS A 215 0.02 -20.85 11.50
N TRP A 216 0.18 -20.19 10.37
CA TRP A 216 -0.87 -19.38 9.77
C TRP A 216 -1.95 -20.27 9.17
N ILE A 217 -3.22 -19.93 9.41
CA ILE A 217 -4.36 -20.74 8.99
C ILE A 217 -5.13 -19.99 7.91
N PHE A 218 -5.20 -20.57 6.71
CA PHE A 218 -5.95 -19.99 5.61
C PHE A 218 -7.44 -20.28 5.73
N HIS A 219 -8.24 -19.23 5.63
CA HIS A 219 -9.69 -19.26 5.57
C HIS A 219 -10.15 -18.75 4.22
N GLU A 220 -10.56 -19.68 3.35
CA GLU A 220 -11.16 -19.34 2.06
C GLU A 220 -12.57 -18.79 2.28
N GLU A 221 -12.80 -17.51 1.99
CA GLU A 221 -14.03 -16.84 2.44
C GLU A 221 -14.70 -15.96 1.38
N PHE A 222 -13.93 -15.26 0.55
CA PHE A 222 -14.45 -14.32 -0.44
C PHE A 222 -13.71 -14.45 -1.78
N ARG A 223 -14.14 -13.69 -2.80
CA ARG A 223 -13.50 -13.61 -4.11
C ARG A 223 -13.50 -12.14 -4.54
N LEU A 224 -12.38 -11.46 -4.30
CA LEU A 224 -12.25 -10.02 -4.53
C LEU A 224 -11.74 -9.66 -5.93
N GLY A 225 -11.21 -10.64 -6.68
CA GLY A 225 -10.56 -10.39 -7.98
C GLY A 225 -9.12 -9.89 -7.81
N ASP A 226 -8.58 -9.22 -8.82
CA ASP A 226 -7.23 -8.67 -8.77
C ASP A 226 -7.27 -7.31 -8.08
N THR A 227 -6.94 -7.32 -6.78
CA THR A 227 -7.06 -6.16 -5.91
C THR A 227 -5.80 -5.30 -5.92
N GLY A 228 -5.93 -4.05 -5.44
CA GLY A 228 -4.81 -3.18 -5.12
C GLY A 228 -3.97 -3.70 -3.96
N ILE A 229 -2.81 -3.06 -3.79
CA ILE A 229 -1.88 -3.30 -2.71
C ILE A 229 -1.77 -1.96 -1.96
N PRO A 230 -2.30 -1.78 -0.73
CA PRO A 230 -2.96 -2.79 0.07
C PRO A 230 -4.48 -2.88 -0.16
N ILE A 231 -5.09 -3.95 0.34
CA ILE A 231 -6.50 -3.95 0.80
C ILE A 231 -6.51 -3.32 2.20
N VAL A 232 -7.35 -2.29 2.41
CA VAL A 232 -7.44 -1.59 3.70
C VAL A 232 -8.41 -2.32 4.62
N ILE A 233 -8.02 -2.53 5.87
CA ILE A 233 -8.84 -3.17 6.91
C ILE A 233 -9.16 -2.13 7.99
N THR A 234 -10.44 -1.83 8.20
CA THR A 234 -10.87 -0.79 9.14
C THR A 234 -12.35 -0.95 9.51
N ASP A 235 -12.77 -0.52 10.70
CA ASP A 235 -14.18 -0.44 11.09
C ASP A 235 -14.82 0.83 10.50
N LEU A 236 -15.28 0.74 9.25
CA LEU A 236 -15.71 1.91 8.48
C LEU A 236 -17.06 2.46 8.96
N ASN A 237 -17.96 1.58 9.41
CA ASN A 237 -19.29 1.97 9.89
C ASN A 237 -19.38 2.12 11.42
N GLN A 238 -18.27 1.91 12.15
CA GLN A 238 -18.17 1.98 13.60
C GLN A 238 -19.08 0.98 14.33
N ASP A 239 -19.30 -0.20 13.76
CA ASP A 239 -20.11 -1.26 14.36
C ASP A 239 -19.31 -2.26 15.21
N GLY A 240 -17.99 -2.06 15.30
CA GLY A 240 -17.04 -2.88 16.05
C GLY A 240 -16.52 -4.09 15.29
N LEU A 241 -16.81 -4.19 13.99
CA LEU A 241 -16.28 -5.22 13.10
C LEU A 241 -15.35 -4.59 12.06
N SER A 242 -14.26 -5.27 11.75
CA SER A 242 -13.36 -4.83 10.68
C SER A 242 -13.97 -5.09 9.31
N ASP A 243 -14.10 -4.03 8.53
CA ASP A 243 -14.50 -4.06 7.13
C ASP A 243 -13.27 -4.07 6.20
N MET A 244 -13.51 -4.21 4.89
CA MET A 244 -12.47 -4.05 3.88
C MET A 244 -12.80 -2.92 2.90
N ILE A 245 -11.80 -2.12 2.53
CA ILE A 245 -11.86 -1.25 1.35
C ILE A 245 -10.95 -1.84 0.28
N VAL A 246 -11.52 -2.14 -0.87
CA VAL A 246 -10.89 -2.90 -1.95
C VAL A 246 -10.92 -2.06 -3.22
N GLY A 247 -9.74 -1.67 -3.69
CA GLY A 247 -9.58 -1.15 -5.05
C GLY A 247 -9.31 -2.27 -6.04
N GLN A 248 -9.94 -2.24 -7.22
CA GLN A 248 -9.61 -3.16 -8.31
C GLN A 248 -8.35 -2.67 -9.02
N GLY A 249 -7.32 -3.51 -9.00
CA GLY A 249 -6.01 -3.20 -9.55
C GLY A 249 -5.97 -3.26 -11.06
N HIS A 250 -6.64 -4.25 -11.67
CA HIS A 250 -6.61 -4.51 -13.12
C HIS A 250 -7.97 -4.29 -13.80
N GLY A 251 -8.93 -3.69 -13.07
CA GLY A 251 -10.31 -3.53 -13.52
C GLY A 251 -10.98 -2.31 -12.91
N TYR A 252 -12.29 -2.22 -13.10
CA TYR A 252 -13.13 -1.16 -12.53
C TYR A 252 -13.62 -1.52 -11.15
N GLY A 253 -13.64 -0.54 -10.25
CA GLY A 253 -14.30 -0.63 -8.97
C GLY A 253 -13.42 -0.26 -7.79
N LEU A 254 -13.97 0.58 -6.94
CA LEU A 254 -13.57 0.79 -5.57
C LEU A 254 -14.77 0.47 -4.69
N ASP A 255 -14.58 -0.47 -3.77
CA ASP A 255 -15.68 -1.11 -3.06
C ASP A 255 -15.39 -1.19 -1.56
N TRP A 256 -16.44 -1.03 -0.76
CA TRP A 256 -16.44 -1.34 0.67
C TRP A 256 -17.14 -2.68 0.88
N TYR A 257 -16.48 -3.60 1.56
CA TYR A 257 -17.04 -4.87 1.99
C TYR A 257 -17.32 -4.78 3.49
N GLU A 258 -18.59 -4.58 3.83
CA GLU A 258 -19.08 -4.48 5.20
C GLU A 258 -19.18 -5.89 5.81
N GLN A 259 -18.53 -6.08 6.95
CA GLN A 259 -18.59 -7.32 7.69
C GLN A 259 -19.91 -7.41 8.48
N LYS A 260 -20.53 -8.59 8.47
CA LYS A 260 -21.66 -8.93 9.35
C LYS A 260 -21.43 -10.28 10.00
N VAL A 261 -21.74 -10.37 11.29
CA VAL A 261 -21.67 -11.61 12.06
C VAL A 261 -23.05 -11.97 12.61
N ASP A 262 -23.55 -13.16 12.28
CA ASP A 262 -24.77 -13.69 12.88
C ASP A 262 -24.55 -13.94 14.38
N LYS A 263 -25.41 -13.37 15.22
CA LYS A 263 -25.25 -13.41 16.68
C LYS A 263 -25.30 -14.83 17.26
N ASN A 264 -26.03 -15.74 16.61
CA ASN A 264 -26.29 -17.10 17.08
C ASN A 264 -25.28 -18.09 16.52
N THR A 265 -25.04 -18.07 15.21
CA THR A 265 -24.16 -19.03 14.53
C THR A 265 -22.72 -18.59 14.51
N LYS A 266 -22.45 -17.31 14.78
CA LYS A 266 -21.14 -16.66 14.58
C LYS A 266 -20.65 -16.70 13.14
N ALA A 267 -21.53 -17.01 12.19
CA ALA A 267 -21.18 -17.00 10.78
C ALA A 267 -20.93 -15.56 10.32
N ARG A 268 -19.77 -15.34 9.68
CA ARG A 268 -19.42 -14.09 9.03
C ARG A 268 -20.01 -14.07 7.62
N THR A 269 -20.44 -12.89 7.18
CA THR A 269 -20.90 -12.59 5.82
C THR A 269 -20.40 -11.21 5.42
N TRP A 270 -20.34 -10.96 4.11
CA TRP A 270 -19.83 -9.70 3.54
C TRP A 270 -20.89 -9.04 2.67
N ILE A 271 -21.18 -7.77 2.92
CA ILE A 271 -22.07 -6.95 2.09
C ILE A 271 -21.21 -5.99 1.28
N LYS A 272 -21.28 -6.08 -0.04
CA LYS A 272 -20.57 -5.20 -0.95
C LYS A 272 -21.35 -3.89 -1.15
N HIS A 273 -20.67 -2.76 -0.94
CA HIS A 273 -21.12 -1.41 -1.25
C HIS A 273 -20.16 -0.78 -2.26
N GLU A 274 -20.69 -0.21 -3.34
CA GLU A 274 -19.87 0.48 -4.34
C GLU A 274 -19.51 1.88 -3.83
N ILE A 275 -18.21 2.21 -3.79
CA ILE A 275 -17.72 3.56 -3.53
C ILE A 275 -17.57 4.29 -4.86
N ASP A 276 -16.82 3.69 -5.79
CA ASP A 276 -16.66 4.20 -7.16
C ASP A 276 -16.60 3.03 -8.17
N PRO A 277 -17.71 2.71 -8.83
CA PRO A 277 -17.76 1.63 -9.80
C PRO A 277 -17.26 2.03 -11.20
N LYS A 278 -16.89 3.31 -11.42
CA LYS A 278 -16.65 3.88 -12.76
C LYS A 278 -15.19 4.16 -13.06
N ASN A 279 -14.36 4.26 -12.03
CA ASN A 279 -12.91 4.36 -12.21
C ASN A 279 -12.27 2.98 -12.12
N SER A 280 -11.13 2.86 -12.79
CA SER A 280 -10.30 1.66 -12.80
C SER A 280 -8.96 1.92 -12.14
N GLN A 281 -8.19 0.85 -11.92
CA GLN A 281 -6.76 0.93 -11.58
C GLN A 281 -6.48 1.52 -10.21
N PHE A 282 -7.29 1.14 -9.22
CA PHE A 282 -7.06 1.47 -7.82
C PHE A 282 -5.97 0.56 -7.24
N HIS A 283 -4.74 0.75 -7.72
CA HIS A 283 -3.59 -0.08 -7.34
C HIS A 283 -3.05 0.18 -5.94
N THR A 284 -3.22 1.40 -5.42
CA THR A 284 -2.72 1.77 -4.10
C THR A 284 -3.77 2.57 -3.34
N LEU A 285 -3.95 2.20 -2.08
CA LEU A 285 -4.86 2.85 -1.14
C LEU A 285 -4.04 3.30 0.06
N ILE A 286 -4.34 4.48 0.57
CA ILE A 286 -3.81 5.05 1.81
C ILE A 286 -5.03 5.44 2.65
N TRP A 287 -5.00 5.10 3.93
CA TRP A 287 -6.08 5.36 4.89
C TRP A 287 -5.51 6.19 6.03
N GLU A 288 -5.61 7.51 5.91
CA GLU A 288 -4.91 8.46 6.79
C GLU A 288 -5.80 9.68 7.06
N ASP A 289 -5.73 10.20 8.28
CA ASP A 289 -6.39 11.44 8.67
C ASP A 289 -5.59 12.62 8.14
N ILE A 290 -6.09 13.23 7.07
CA ILE A 290 -5.39 14.33 6.38
C ILE A 290 -5.98 15.70 6.71
N ASP A 291 -7.11 15.76 7.43
CA ASP A 291 -7.71 17.00 7.91
C ASP A 291 -7.61 17.20 9.43
N ASP A 292 -6.97 16.26 10.15
CA ASP A 292 -6.71 16.26 11.60
C ASP A 292 -8.00 16.31 12.43
N ASP A 293 -9.08 15.69 11.91
CA ASP A 293 -10.38 15.62 12.59
C ASP A 293 -10.57 14.35 13.45
N GLY A 294 -9.58 13.45 13.43
CA GLY A 294 -9.56 12.17 14.12
C GLY A 294 -10.22 11.03 13.34
N VAL A 295 -10.67 11.25 12.11
CA VAL A 295 -11.26 10.25 11.22
C VAL A 295 -10.43 10.15 9.95
N PRO A 296 -9.84 8.98 9.64
CA PRO A 296 -9.06 8.84 8.41
C PRO A 296 -9.90 8.99 7.13
N GLU A 297 -9.29 9.57 6.09
CA GLU A 297 -9.81 9.57 4.74
C GLU A 297 -9.16 8.49 3.87
N LEU A 298 -9.90 8.06 2.85
CA LEU A 298 -9.33 7.25 1.78
C LEU A 298 -8.66 8.14 0.74
N ILE A 299 -7.39 7.86 0.49
CA ILE A 299 -6.59 8.48 -0.56
C ILE A 299 -6.19 7.40 -1.55
N THR A 300 -6.57 7.59 -2.81
CA THR A 300 -6.21 6.68 -3.89
C THR A 300 -6.17 7.43 -5.23
N GLY A 301 -5.88 6.71 -6.31
CA GLY A 301 -5.81 7.26 -7.64
C GLY A 301 -5.96 6.19 -8.71
N LYS A 302 -6.35 6.65 -9.89
CA LYS A 302 -6.39 5.87 -11.14
C LYS A 302 -5.04 5.98 -11.85
N ARG A 303 -4.58 4.88 -12.46
CA ARG A 303 -3.48 4.85 -13.43
C ARG A 303 -4.03 5.09 -14.83
N PHE A 304 -3.47 6.08 -15.54
CA PHE A 304 -3.69 6.24 -16.99
C PHE A 304 -2.62 5.49 -17.76
N ARG A 305 -2.99 4.97 -18.93
CA ARG A 305 -2.19 4.00 -19.71
C ARG A 305 -1.74 2.84 -18.83
N ALA A 306 -2.69 2.32 -18.08
CA ALA A 306 -2.44 1.18 -17.21
C ALA A 306 -1.95 -0.02 -18.01
N HIS A 307 -0.89 -0.62 -17.49
CA HIS A 307 -0.15 -1.73 -18.10
C HIS A 307 0.08 -1.58 -19.60
N ASP A 308 0.66 -0.46 -20.06
CA ASP A 308 0.91 -0.20 -21.49
C ASP A 308 -0.36 -0.36 -22.35
N ASP A 309 -1.47 0.20 -21.87
CA ASP A 309 -2.78 0.19 -22.55
C ASP A 309 -3.49 -1.17 -22.57
N HIS A 310 -3.02 -2.17 -21.82
CA HIS A 310 -3.61 -3.52 -21.78
C HIS A 310 -4.79 -3.65 -20.81
N ASP A 311 -4.94 -2.70 -19.88
CA ASP A 311 -5.95 -2.78 -18.83
C ASP A 311 -7.22 -2.01 -19.13
N ASP A 312 -8.30 -2.45 -18.48
CA ASP A 312 -9.59 -1.79 -18.52
C ASP A 312 -9.49 -0.34 -18.03
N GLY A 313 -10.05 0.56 -18.83
CA GLY A 313 -10.07 2.00 -18.53
C GLY A 313 -8.72 2.70 -18.64
N ALA A 314 -7.71 2.09 -19.28
CA ALA A 314 -6.39 2.69 -19.51
C ALA A 314 -6.46 4.07 -20.19
N HIS A 315 -7.52 4.36 -20.95
CA HIS A 315 -7.72 5.63 -21.66
C HIS A 315 -8.88 6.46 -21.15
N ASP A 316 -9.53 6.10 -20.03
CA ASP A 316 -10.58 6.96 -19.50
C ASP A 316 -9.95 8.28 -19.04
N ASP A 317 -10.76 9.33 -19.08
CA ASP A 317 -10.39 10.61 -18.51
C ASP A 317 -9.98 10.43 -17.04
N TYR A 318 -8.91 11.13 -16.66
CA TYR A 318 -8.59 11.30 -15.25
C TYR A 318 -9.78 12.05 -14.62
N GLY A 319 -10.41 11.43 -13.62
CA GLY A 319 -11.64 11.90 -12.97
C GLY A 319 -11.76 13.40 -12.79
#